data_AF-A0A2E9NNC3-F1
#
_entry.id   AF-A0A2E9NNC3-F1
#
_cell.length_a   1.000
_cell.length_b   1.000
_cell.length_c   1.000
_cell.angle_alpha   90.00
_cell.angle_beta   90.00
_cell.angle_gamma   90.00
#
_symmetry.space_group_name_H-M   'P 1'
#
loop_
_entity.id
_entity.type
_entity.pdbx_description
1 polymer ?
#
loop_
_entity_poly.entity_id
_entity_poly.type
_entity_poly.pdbx_seq_one_letter_code
_entity_poly.pdbx_strand_id
1 'polypeptide(L)'
;MRSRTSKARGIGLTLGVASLVAAGLVAVSPNLDAAGQQGFGRGQRGSMDRGRGSAVMRGLRELDLSEAQRTEIREIVSGERDTQAELRERSTPIREALRLAAEATPIDEALIRRHSAELAEVQADAMILQANIRSEVLAVLTPEQRAEAAELRGGRERRMEERRARRGNR
;
A
#
# COMPACT_ATOMS: atom_id res chain seq x y z
N MET A 1 51.61 13.99 -1.17
CA MET A 1 51.36 14.96 -0.09
C MET A 1 49.85 15.05 0.11
N ARG A 2 49.38 14.89 1.35
CA ARG A 2 47.96 14.83 1.74
C ARG A 2 47.34 16.24 1.70
N SER A 3 46.09 16.36 1.24
CA SER A 3 45.11 17.22 1.90
C SER A 3 43.70 16.67 1.75
N ARG A 4 43.17 16.20 2.89
CA ARG A 4 41.74 16.02 3.21
C ARG A 4 41.05 17.38 3.08
N THR A 5 39.80 17.47 2.63
CA THR A 5 38.52 17.57 3.39
C THR A 5 37.53 18.18 2.37
N SER A 6 36.19 18.10 2.42
CA SER A 6 35.19 17.76 3.42
C SER A 6 33.91 17.31 2.69
N LYS A 7 33.14 16.43 3.34
CA LYS A 7 31.80 16.04 2.93
C LYS A 7 30.83 17.21 3.19
N ALA A 8 30.15 17.70 2.16
CA ALA A 8 28.98 18.57 2.33
C ALA A 8 27.72 17.71 2.31
N ARG A 9 27.11 17.52 3.49
CA ARG A 9 25.76 16.99 3.64
C ARG A 9 24.80 18.10 3.21
N GLY A 10 24.26 17.98 2.00
CA GLY A 10 23.18 18.83 1.53
C GLY A 10 21.88 18.45 2.22
N ILE A 11 21.47 19.28 3.19
CA ILE A 11 20.12 19.28 3.76
C ILE A 11 19.20 19.80 2.65
N GLY A 12 18.48 18.90 1.99
CA GLY A 12 17.45 19.23 1.01
C GLY A 12 16.19 19.71 1.73
N LEU A 13 16.09 21.02 1.92
CA LEU A 13 14.88 21.73 2.32
C LEU A 13 13.94 21.80 1.11
N THR A 14 12.92 20.93 1.04
CA THR A 14 11.83 21.07 0.07
C THR A 14 10.59 21.65 0.75
N LEU A 15 10.37 22.93 0.49
CA LEU A 15 9.13 23.67 0.72
C LEU A 15 7.98 22.99 -0.05
N GLY A 16 7.01 22.44 0.67
CA GLY A 16 5.76 21.92 0.12
C GLY A 16 4.57 22.79 0.56
N VAL A 17 3.92 23.40 -0.41
CA VAL A 17 2.85 24.41 -0.29
C VAL A 17 1.63 23.87 0.46
N ALA A 18 1.23 24.58 1.52
CA ALA A 18 -0.02 24.35 2.24
C ALA A 18 -1.22 24.78 1.38
N SER A 19 -2.04 23.82 0.94
CA SER A 19 -3.32 24.10 0.29
C SER A 19 -4.45 23.99 1.32
N LEU A 20 -5.04 25.14 1.64
CA LEU A 20 -6.24 25.30 2.46
C LEU A 20 -7.44 24.66 1.77
N VAL A 21 -8.01 23.60 2.35
CA VAL A 21 -9.36 23.13 2.03
C VAL A 21 -10.28 23.59 3.16
N ALA A 22 -11.06 24.64 2.90
CA ALA A 22 -12.14 25.08 3.78
C ALA A 22 -13.36 24.15 3.57
N ALA A 23 -13.55 23.18 4.47
CA ALA A 23 -14.79 22.42 4.56
C ALA A 23 -15.75 23.12 5.54
N GLY A 24 -16.90 23.56 5.03
CA GLY A 24 -17.93 24.26 5.80
C GLY A 24 -18.51 23.40 6.92
N LEU A 25 -18.64 23.99 8.11
CA LEU A 25 -19.39 23.45 9.23
C LEU A 25 -20.88 23.43 8.91
N VAL A 26 -21.52 22.25 9.00
CA VAL A 26 -22.95 22.16 9.31
C VAL A 26 -23.07 21.61 10.72
N ALA A 27 -23.47 22.49 11.64
CA ALA A 27 -23.81 22.15 13.01
C ALA A 27 -25.29 21.73 13.07
N VAL A 28 -25.57 20.48 13.47
CA VAL A 28 -26.86 20.09 14.05
C VAL A 28 -26.59 19.13 15.21
N SER A 29 -27.00 19.56 16.39
CA SER A 29 -27.12 18.78 17.64
C SER A 29 -28.53 19.04 18.22
N PRO A 30 -28.98 18.30 19.24
CA PRO A 30 -29.38 16.90 19.20
C PRO A 30 -30.85 16.75 19.67
N ASN A 31 -31.50 15.62 19.40
CA ASN A 31 -32.59 15.15 20.26
C ASN A 31 -32.46 13.65 20.46
N LEU A 32 -32.30 13.29 21.73
CA LEU A 32 -32.41 11.96 22.30
C LEU A 32 -33.91 11.66 22.43
N ASP A 33 -34.34 10.45 22.09
CA ASP A 33 -34.84 9.54 23.13
C ASP A 33 -35.03 8.11 22.63
N ALA A 34 -34.76 7.22 23.56
CA ALA A 34 -34.69 5.77 23.43
C ALA A 34 -36.06 5.11 23.35
N ALA A 35 -36.15 3.99 22.61
CA ALA A 35 -36.89 2.81 23.08
C ALA A 35 -36.69 1.60 22.14
N GLY A 36 -36.13 0.52 22.72
CA GLY A 36 -36.39 -0.87 22.34
C GLY A 36 -35.62 -1.41 21.12
N GLN A 37 -35.20 -2.66 21.05
CA GLN A 37 -35.27 -3.79 21.97
C GLN A 37 -34.37 -4.88 21.34
N GLN A 38 -33.49 -5.46 22.17
CA GLN A 38 -32.97 -6.84 22.14
C GLN A 38 -32.57 -7.49 20.80
N GLY A 39 -31.32 -7.96 20.75
CA GLY A 39 -30.96 -9.02 19.81
C GLY A 39 -29.48 -9.36 19.71
N PHE A 40 -29.08 -10.38 20.48
CA PHE A 40 -28.03 -11.35 20.15
C PHE A 40 -26.55 -10.96 20.26
N GLY A 41 -25.91 -11.53 21.29
CA GLY A 41 -24.81 -12.45 21.04
C GLY A 41 -23.42 -11.87 20.82
N ARG A 42 -22.62 -11.95 21.89
CA ARG A 42 -21.28 -12.57 21.88
C ARG A 42 -20.39 -12.22 20.68
N GLY A 43 -19.50 -11.26 20.88
CA GLY A 43 -18.38 -11.08 19.97
C GLY A 43 -17.59 -9.85 20.33
N GLN A 44 -16.75 -9.99 21.36
CA GLN A 44 -15.53 -9.21 21.43
C GLN A 44 -14.86 -9.30 20.06
N ARG A 45 -15.03 -8.25 19.23
CA ARG A 45 -14.22 -8.04 18.02
C ARG A 45 -12.83 -7.66 18.51
N GLY A 46 -12.16 -8.62 19.14
CA GLY A 46 -10.74 -8.62 19.32
C GLY A 46 -10.14 -8.43 17.93
N SER A 47 -9.37 -7.36 17.80
CA SER A 47 -8.40 -7.10 16.75
C SER A 47 -8.19 -8.29 15.82
N MET A 48 -8.96 -8.34 14.72
CA MET A 48 -8.61 -9.17 13.57
C MET A 48 -7.56 -8.45 12.75
N ASP A 49 -6.41 -8.17 13.38
CA ASP A 49 -5.17 -7.83 12.68
C ASP A 49 -4.35 -9.10 12.39
N ARG A 50 -4.99 -10.28 12.46
CA ARG A 50 -4.42 -11.53 11.98
C ARG A 50 -4.61 -11.64 10.47
N GLY A 51 -3.66 -11.08 9.71
CA GLY A 51 -3.40 -11.58 8.36
C GLY A 51 -3.12 -10.55 7.26
N ARG A 52 -3.14 -9.25 7.55
CA ARG A 52 -2.72 -8.22 6.58
C ARG A 52 -1.23 -7.93 6.70
N GLY A 53 -0.41 -8.98 6.77
CA GLY A 53 1.02 -8.83 6.50
C GLY A 53 1.19 -8.15 5.14
N SER A 54 2.14 -7.20 5.04
CA SER A 54 2.51 -6.55 3.78
C SER A 54 2.62 -7.60 2.66
N ALA A 55 2.21 -7.25 1.44
CA ALA A 55 2.32 -8.15 0.28
C ALA A 55 3.73 -8.77 0.17
N VAL A 56 4.75 -8.01 0.59
CA VAL A 56 6.14 -8.43 0.71
C VAL A 56 6.30 -9.58 1.73
N MET A 57 5.80 -9.41 2.96
CA MET A 57 5.87 -10.44 4.02
C MET A 57 5.18 -11.73 3.61
N ARG A 58 4.07 -11.63 2.85
CA ARG A 58 3.36 -12.83 2.38
C ARG A 58 4.21 -13.69 1.46
N GLY A 59 5.12 -13.08 0.70
CA GLY A 59 6.00 -13.77 -0.22
C GLY A 59 7.19 -14.46 0.42
N LEU A 60 7.54 -14.10 1.66
CA LEU A 60 8.68 -14.65 2.41
C LEU A 60 8.26 -15.68 3.47
N ARG A 61 6.96 -15.91 3.67
CA ARG A 61 6.46 -16.85 4.69
C ARG A 61 6.92 -18.30 4.48
N GLU A 62 7.28 -18.63 3.26
CA GLU A 62 7.77 -19.95 2.87
C GLU A 62 9.28 -20.09 3.10
N LEU A 63 10.00 -18.99 3.36
CA LEU A 63 11.43 -19.02 3.68
C LEU A 63 11.63 -19.24 5.17
N ASP A 64 12.64 -20.04 5.52
CA ASP A 64 13.08 -20.20 6.89
C ASP A 64 13.94 -19.00 7.34
N LEU A 65 13.26 -17.93 7.74
CA LEU A 65 13.88 -16.69 8.22
C LEU A 65 14.20 -16.78 9.72
N SER A 66 15.42 -16.39 10.10
CA SER A 66 15.79 -16.24 11.50
C SER A 66 15.01 -15.10 12.17
N GLU A 67 14.92 -15.11 13.50
CA GLU A 67 14.24 -14.04 14.25
C GLU A 67 14.88 -12.66 14.06
N ALA A 68 16.21 -12.61 13.88
CA ALA A 68 16.93 -11.39 13.54
C ALA A 68 16.49 -10.85 12.17
N GLN A 69 16.47 -11.71 11.13
CA GLN A 69 16.01 -11.33 9.79
C GLN A 69 14.55 -10.89 9.79
N ARG A 70 13.67 -11.58 10.52
CA ARG A 70 12.25 -11.20 10.66
C ARG A 70 12.07 -9.82 11.30
N THR A 71 12.92 -9.48 12.25
CA THR A 71 12.90 -8.19 12.93
C THR A 71 13.35 -7.09 11.98
N GLU A 72 14.49 -7.27 11.32
CA GLU A 72 15.02 -6.31 10.34
C GLU A 72 14.06 -6.07 9.17
N ILE A 73 13.47 -7.13 8.62
CA ILE A 73 12.45 -7.02 7.56
C ILE A 73 11.22 -6.24 8.05
N ARG A 74 10.80 -6.45 9.30
CA ARG A 74 9.67 -5.70 9.88
C ARG A 74 10.01 -4.22 10.02
N GLU A 75 11.23 -3.90 10.43
CA GLU A 75 11.73 -2.53 10.53
C GLU A 75 11.72 -1.84 9.17
N ILE A 76 12.30 -2.47 8.13
CA ILE A 76 12.27 -1.98 6.73
C ILE A 76 10.83 -1.66 6.29
N VAL A 77 9.91 -2.61 6.45
CA VAL A 77 8.50 -2.42 6.04
C VAL A 77 7.80 -1.36 6.88
N SER A 78 8.16 -1.25 8.17
CA SER A 78 7.56 -0.28 9.08
C SER A 78 8.07 1.14 8.89
N GLY A 79 9.32 1.31 8.43
CA GLY A 79 9.90 2.61 8.11
C GLY A 79 9.16 3.32 6.98
N GLU A 80 8.60 2.54 6.04
CA GLU A 80 7.82 3.05 4.92
C GLU A 80 6.32 3.17 5.19
N ARG A 81 5.88 3.10 6.46
CA ARG A 81 4.44 3.14 6.79
C ARG A 81 3.79 4.45 6.42
N ASP A 82 4.48 5.56 6.65
CA ASP A 82 3.95 6.90 6.41
C ASP A 82 3.84 7.16 4.89
N THR A 83 4.89 6.83 4.13
CA THR A 83 4.86 6.85 2.65
C THR A 83 3.70 6.00 2.10
N GLN A 84 3.51 4.79 2.65
CA GLN A 84 2.38 3.94 2.27
C GLN A 84 1.02 4.54 2.65
N ALA A 85 0.93 5.27 3.75
CA ALA A 85 -0.29 5.94 4.19
C ALA A 85 -0.63 7.12 3.26
N GLU A 86 0.36 7.94 2.92
CA GLU A 86 0.21 9.06 1.98
C GLU A 86 -0.27 8.58 0.61
N LEU A 87 0.33 7.52 0.06
CA LEU A 87 -0.12 6.96 -1.23
C LEU A 87 -1.56 6.42 -1.18
N ARG A 88 -1.99 5.87 -0.04
CA ARG A 88 -3.38 5.45 0.16
C ARG A 88 -4.32 6.65 0.25
N GLU A 89 -3.93 7.68 0.98
CA GLU A 89 -4.68 8.93 1.12
C GLU A 89 -4.86 9.62 -0.23
N ARG A 90 -3.81 9.71 -1.05
CA ARG A 90 -3.88 10.25 -2.42
C ARG A 90 -4.76 9.40 -3.34
N SER A 91 -4.61 8.07 -3.32
CA SER A 91 -5.31 7.20 -4.29
C SER A 91 -6.78 6.94 -3.98
N THR A 92 -7.21 7.01 -2.72
CA THR A 92 -8.60 6.74 -2.33
C THR A 92 -9.62 7.67 -2.99
N PRO A 93 -9.50 9.01 -2.90
CA PRO A 93 -10.45 9.92 -3.53
C PRO A 93 -10.42 9.83 -5.06
N ILE A 94 -9.24 9.59 -5.68
CA ILE A 94 -9.13 9.46 -7.14
C ILE A 94 -9.89 8.24 -7.64
N ARG A 95 -9.80 7.10 -6.94
CA ARG A 95 -10.57 5.89 -7.28
C ARG A 95 -12.07 6.13 -7.20
N GLU A 96 -12.51 6.85 -6.17
CA GLU A 96 -13.93 7.18 -6.02
C GLU A 96 -14.41 8.14 -7.10
N ALA A 97 -13.63 9.19 -7.41
CA ALA A 97 -13.94 10.13 -8.49
C ALA A 97 -14.00 9.42 -9.85
N LEU A 98 -13.06 8.51 -10.13
CA LEU A 98 -13.07 7.70 -11.35
C LEU A 98 -14.30 6.79 -11.42
N ARG A 99 -14.70 6.16 -10.30
CA ARG A 99 -15.91 5.34 -10.22
C ARG A 99 -17.16 6.16 -10.54
N LEU A 100 -17.31 7.31 -9.89
CA LEU A 100 -18.44 8.23 -10.11
C LEU A 100 -18.48 8.75 -11.55
N ALA A 101 -17.33 9.10 -12.14
CA ALA A 101 -17.25 9.55 -13.53
C ALA A 101 -17.66 8.46 -14.53
N ALA A 102 -17.33 7.20 -14.25
CA ALA A 102 -17.72 6.06 -15.07
C ALA A 102 -19.21 5.69 -14.95
N GLU A 103 -19.87 6.04 -13.85
CA GLU A 103 -21.30 5.82 -13.60
C GLU A 103 -22.19 6.99 -14.08
N ALA A 104 -21.59 8.13 -14.43
CA ALA A 104 -22.31 9.32 -14.87
C ALA A 104 -23.05 9.10 -16.20
N THR A 105 -24.22 9.74 -16.34
CA THR A 105 -24.98 9.78 -17.59
C THR A 105 -25.38 11.22 -17.90
N PRO A 106 -24.96 11.80 -19.04
CA PRO A 106 -24.05 11.21 -20.04
C PRO A 106 -22.63 11.01 -19.49
N ILE A 107 -21.86 10.16 -20.16
CA ILE A 107 -20.45 9.92 -19.82
C ILE A 107 -19.62 11.15 -20.16
N ASP A 108 -18.72 11.53 -19.27
CA ASP A 108 -17.64 12.51 -19.52
C ASP A 108 -16.30 11.78 -19.68
N GLU A 109 -15.92 11.50 -20.94
CA GLU A 109 -14.68 10.81 -21.25
C GLU A 109 -13.43 11.59 -20.83
N ALA A 110 -13.48 12.93 -20.87
CA ALA A 110 -12.35 13.77 -20.49
C ALA A 110 -12.09 13.65 -18.98
N LEU A 111 -13.16 13.64 -18.19
CA LEU A 111 -13.09 13.44 -16.75
C LEU A 111 -12.53 12.06 -16.37
N ILE A 112 -13.00 11.00 -17.05
CA ILE A 112 -12.49 9.63 -16.87
C ILE A 112 -10.99 9.56 -17.19
N ARG A 113 -10.57 10.13 -18.33
CA ARG A 113 -9.16 10.12 -18.75
C ARG A 113 -8.27 10.86 -17.74
N ARG A 114 -8.73 12.00 -17.23
CA ARG A 114 -8.00 12.77 -16.21
C ARG A 114 -7.78 11.97 -14.93
N HIS A 115 -8.85 11.44 -14.31
CA HIS A 115 -8.73 10.67 -13.07
C HIS A 115 -7.95 9.36 -13.26
N SER A 116 -8.01 8.76 -14.45
CA SER A 116 -7.18 7.61 -14.78
C SER A 116 -5.68 7.95 -14.79
N ALA A 117 -5.30 9.11 -15.36
CA ALA A 117 -3.92 9.58 -15.36
C ALA A 117 -3.42 9.88 -13.94
N GLU A 118 -4.22 10.60 -13.14
CA GLU A 118 -3.92 10.89 -11.73
C GLU A 118 -3.71 9.60 -10.92
N LEU A 119 -4.56 8.59 -11.13
CA LEU A 119 -4.42 7.30 -10.45
C LEU A 119 -3.16 6.55 -10.90
N ALA A 120 -2.80 6.62 -12.18
CA ALA A 120 -1.62 5.96 -12.73
C ALA A 120 -0.32 6.51 -12.12
N GLU A 121 -0.25 7.82 -11.86
CA GLU A 121 0.90 8.43 -11.17
C GLU A 121 1.07 7.87 -9.75
N VAL A 122 0.00 7.83 -8.96
CA VAL A 122 0.06 7.26 -7.59
C VAL A 122 0.39 5.77 -7.62
N GLN A 123 -0.05 5.03 -8.65
CA GLN A 123 0.32 3.64 -8.84
C GLN A 123 1.80 3.46 -9.17
N ALA A 124 2.38 4.34 -10.00
CA ALA A 124 3.81 4.32 -10.30
C ALA A 124 4.64 4.56 -9.03
N ASP A 125 4.28 5.56 -8.22
CA ASP A 125 4.93 5.84 -6.93
C ASP A 125 4.86 4.60 -6.00
N ALA A 126 3.69 3.97 -5.92
CA ALA A 126 3.49 2.77 -5.10
C ALA A 126 4.31 1.57 -5.61
N MET A 127 4.50 1.43 -6.91
CA MET A 127 5.34 0.37 -7.50
C MET A 127 6.81 0.59 -7.17
N ILE A 128 7.30 1.83 -7.26
CA ILE A 128 8.67 2.19 -6.89
C ILE A 128 8.90 1.90 -5.41
N LEU A 129 7.98 2.31 -4.53
CA LEU A 129 8.06 2.02 -3.10
C LEU A 129 8.15 0.51 -2.82
N GLN A 130 7.29 -0.29 -3.45
CA GLN A 130 7.33 -1.75 -3.29
C GLN A 130 8.63 -2.37 -3.81
N ALA A 131 9.18 -1.84 -4.91
CA ALA A 131 10.46 -2.30 -5.46
C ALA A 131 11.61 -2.01 -4.49
N ASN A 132 11.65 -0.82 -3.89
CA ASN A 132 12.66 -0.43 -2.90
C ASN A 132 12.58 -1.33 -1.66
N ILE A 133 11.39 -1.46 -1.06
CA ILE A 133 11.18 -2.36 0.10
C ILE A 133 11.62 -3.79 -0.24
N ARG A 134 11.25 -4.29 -1.42
CA ARG A 134 11.65 -5.64 -1.86
C ARG A 134 13.17 -5.76 -2.00
N SER A 135 13.84 -4.75 -2.54
CA SER A 135 15.29 -4.73 -2.71
C SER A 135 16.00 -4.80 -1.36
N GLU A 136 15.59 -3.97 -0.40
CA GLU A 136 16.13 -3.95 0.96
C GLU A 136 15.89 -5.27 1.69
N VAL A 137 14.69 -5.82 1.60
CA VAL A 137 14.36 -7.12 2.15
C VAL A 137 15.23 -8.24 1.57
N LEU A 138 15.47 -8.24 0.25
CA LEU A 138 16.36 -9.23 -0.37
C LEU A 138 17.80 -9.07 0.15
N ALA A 139 18.24 -7.86 0.49
CA ALA A 139 19.57 -7.62 1.05
C ALA A 139 19.80 -8.33 2.39
N VAL A 140 18.74 -8.50 3.20
CA VAL A 140 18.76 -9.21 4.50
C VAL A 140 18.90 -10.73 4.36
N LEU A 141 18.51 -11.29 3.20
CA LEU A 141 18.51 -12.73 2.97
C LEU A 141 19.90 -13.26 2.59
N THR A 142 20.18 -14.50 2.99
CA THR A 142 21.36 -15.24 2.51
C THR A 142 21.25 -15.56 1.01
N PRO A 143 22.37 -15.84 0.31
CA PRO A 143 22.33 -16.24 -1.10
C PRO A 143 21.39 -17.41 -1.38
N GLU A 144 21.36 -18.40 -0.49
CA GLU A 144 20.51 -19.59 -0.60
C GLU A 144 19.02 -19.23 -0.46
N GLN A 145 18.68 -18.41 0.55
CA GLN A 145 17.32 -17.92 0.73
C GLN A 145 16.85 -17.04 -0.43
N ARG A 146 17.75 -16.29 -1.08
CA ARG A 146 17.42 -15.50 -2.29
C ARG A 146 17.11 -16.40 -3.48
N ALA A 147 17.85 -17.48 -3.65
CA ALA A 147 17.58 -18.46 -4.71
C ALA A 147 16.22 -19.13 -4.50
N GLU A 148 15.93 -19.59 -3.28
CA GLU A 148 14.63 -20.15 -2.92
C GLU A 148 13.49 -19.13 -3.15
N ALA A 149 13.69 -17.87 -2.77
CA ALA A 149 12.71 -16.81 -3.01
C ALA A 149 12.43 -16.56 -4.50
N ALA A 150 13.39 -16.81 -5.38
CA ALA A 150 13.23 -16.71 -6.83
C ALA A 150 12.45 -17.91 -7.39
N GLU A 151 12.75 -19.12 -6.94
CA GLU A 151 12.02 -20.33 -7.34
C GLU A 151 10.55 -20.28 -6.94
N LEU A 152 10.28 -19.86 -5.70
CA LEU A 152 8.91 -19.69 -5.19
C LEU A 152 8.12 -18.67 -6.02
N ARG A 153 8.76 -17.60 -6.51
CA ARG A 153 8.13 -16.65 -7.43
C ARG A 153 7.79 -17.29 -8.77
N GLY A 154 8.75 -17.96 -9.41
CA GLY A 154 8.51 -18.64 -10.69
C GLY A 154 7.41 -19.70 -10.58
N GLY A 155 7.35 -20.43 -9.46
CA GLY A 155 6.26 -21.39 -9.18
C GLY A 155 4.89 -20.72 -9.04
N ARG A 156 4.81 -19.55 -8.39
CA ARG A 156 3.55 -18.79 -8.29
C ARG A 156 3.11 -18.25 -9.64
N GLU A 157 4.04 -17.76 -10.46
CA GLU A 157 3.76 -17.25 -11.81
C GLU A 157 3.17 -18.33 -12.70
N ARG A 158 3.78 -19.52 -12.76
CA ARG A 158 3.23 -20.68 -13.49
C ARG A 158 1.81 -21.04 -13.05
N ARG A 159 1.56 -21.11 -11.74
CA ARG A 159 0.19 -21.37 -11.21
C ARG A 159 -0.81 -20.30 -11.62
N MET A 160 -0.39 -19.04 -11.71
CA MET A 160 -1.25 -17.95 -12.15
C MET A 160 -1.55 -18.05 -13.65
N GLU A 161 -0.57 -18.42 -14.47
CA GLU A 161 -0.74 -18.68 -15.90
C GLU A 161 -1.72 -19.83 -16.16
N GLU A 162 -1.56 -20.95 -15.45
CA GLU A 162 -2.49 -22.09 -15.55
C GLU A 162 -3.93 -21.68 -15.18
N ARG A 163 -4.10 -20.87 -14.12
CA ARG A 163 -5.41 -20.34 -13.73
C ARG A 163 -6.00 -19.42 -14.80
N ARG A 164 -5.18 -18.58 -15.43
CA ARG A 164 -5.61 -17.71 -16.54
C ARG A 164 -6.03 -18.53 -17.74
N ALA A 165 -5.24 -19.52 -18.15
CA ALA A 165 -5.56 -20.43 -19.25
C ALA A 165 -6.89 -21.17 -19.01
N ARG A 166 -7.13 -21.66 -17.79
CA ARG A 166 -8.40 -22.31 -17.41
C ARG A 166 -9.60 -21.37 -17.42
N ARG A 167 -9.40 -20.07 -17.17
CA ARG A 167 -10.47 -19.06 -17.21
C ARG A 167 -10.75 -18.54 -18.61
N GLY A 168 -9.74 -18.49 -19.49
CA GLY A 168 -9.91 -18.09 -20.89
C GLY A 168 -10.50 -19.17 -21.79
N ASN A 169 -10.51 -20.43 -21.34
CA ASN A 169 -11.11 -21.56 -22.04
C ASN A 169 -12.55 -21.88 -21.58
N ARG A 170 -13.19 -20.92 -20.89
CA ARG A 170 -14.60 -20.94 -20.48
C ARG A 170 -15.31 -19.76 -21.13
#